data_AF-A0AAE3EQ45-F1
#
_entry.id   AF-A0AAE3EQ45-F1
#
_cell.length_a   1.000
_cell.length_b   1.000
_cell.length_c   1.000
_cell.angle_alpha   90.00
_cell.angle_beta   90.00
_cell.angle_gamma   90.00
#
_symmetry.space_group_name_H-M   'P 1'
#
loop_
_entity.id
_entity.type
_entity.pdbx_description
1 polymer ?
#
loop_
_entity_poly.entity_id
_entity_poly.type
_entity_poly.pdbx_seq_one_letter_code
_entity_poly.pdbx_strand_id
1 'polypeptide(L)'
;MTIIGIGIVAVLYSGYDKSWFHNWNGVSKSIKDSVLVAKDIGYTGGIGPNGRSMEKYQKRRHWIMNNATLSELMNLTKYPNGTVKAIGYEGLIKQKDFKEKADLIVRAIDDKEYHVFYSAGCEGFEFEIGEYLMRYVLLNDTELPPVKPGAEIDYGLSQSDKEIIITAYLNRNN
;
A
#
# COMPACT_ATOMS: atom_id res chain seq x y z
N MET A 1 -26.98 -17.76 35.30
CA MET A 1 -26.04 -18.29 34.29
C MET A 1 -25.91 -17.26 33.17
N THR A 2 -25.04 -16.26 33.33
CA THR A 2 -24.91 -15.14 32.36
C THR A 2 -23.46 -14.67 32.21
N ILE A 3 -22.50 -15.45 32.73
CA ILE A 3 -21.07 -15.12 32.70
C ILE A 3 -20.38 -15.76 31.48
N ILE A 4 -20.93 -16.87 30.97
CA ILE A 4 -20.37 -17.59 29.82
C ILE A 4 -20.58 -16.81 28.50
N GLY A 5 -21.71 -16.10 28.35
CA GLY A 5 -22.03 -15.35 27.13
C GLY A 5 -21.17 -14.10 26.92
N ILE A 6 -20.83 -13.37 28.00
CA ILE A 6 -20.03 -12.14 27.92
C ILE A 6 -18.56 -12.47 27.63
N GLY A 7 -18.04 -13.56 28.20
CA GLY A 7 -16.67 -14.03 27.94
C GLY A 7 -16.45 -14.45 26.49
N ILE A 8 -17.41 -15.17 25.88
CA ILE A 8 -17.32 -15.61 24.48
C ILE A 8 -17.36 -14.39 23.51
N VAL A 9 -18.23 -13.41 23.76
CA VAL A 9 -18.31 -12.20 22.93
C VAL A 9 -17.05 -11.34 23.05
N ALA A 10 -16.50 -11.19 24.26
CA ALA A 10 -15.27 -10.42 24.48
C ALA A 10 -14.03 -11.05 23.83
N VAL A 11 -13.92 -12.39 23.85
CA VAL A 11 -12.81 -13.13 23.22
C VAL A 11 -12.91 -13.12 21.69
N LEU A 12 -14.13 -13.14 21.11
CA LEU A 12 -14.31 -13.00 19.66
C LEU A 12 -14.01 -11.58 19.17
N TYR A 13 -14.29 -10.55 19.98
CA TYR A 13 -14.01 -9.16 19.63
C TYR A 13 -12.51 -8.82 19.69
N SER A 14 -11.76 -9.39 20.65
CA SER A 14 -10.31 -9.16 20.76
C SER A 14 -9.48 -9.86 19.66
N GLY A 15 -10.07 -10.83 18.96
CA GLY A 15 -9.45 -11.50 17.80
C GLY A 15 -9.95 -11.01 16.44
N TYR A 16 -10.91 -10.07 16.38
CA TYR A 16 -11.52 -9.63 15.12
C TYR A 16 -10.52 -8.87 14.24
N ASP A 17 -10.22 -9.41 13.06
CA ASP A 17 -9.48 -8.74 12.00
C ASP A 17 -10.43 -8.51 10.81
N LYS A 18 -10.65 -7.24 10.43
CA LYS A 18 -11.51 -6.84 9.30
C LYS A 18 -11.16 -7.61 8.01
N SER A 19 -9.92 -8.05 7.86
CA SER A 19 -9.45 -8.77 6.69
C SER A 19 -9.99 -10.18 6.53
N TRP A 20 -10.54 -10.78 7.59
CA TRP A 20 -11.14 -12.12 7.53
C TRP A 20 -12.34 -12.20 6.60
N PHE A 21 -13.06 -11.09 6.43
CA PHE A 21 -14.25 -11.01 5.58
C PHE A 21 -13.96 -10.36 4.22
N HIS A 22 -12.68 -10.17 3.86
CA HIS A 22 -12.32 -9.61 2.57
C HIS A 22 -12.80 -10.50 1.42
N ASN A 23 -13.40 -9.87 0.40
CA ASN A 23 -13.90 -10.57 -0.77
C ASN A 23 -12.75 -10.88 -1.75
N TRP A 24 -12.32 -12.14 -1.75
CA TRP A 24 -11.27 -12.66 -2.63
C TRP A 24 -11.78 -13.11 -4.01
N ASN A 25 -13.05 -12.89 -4.35
CA ASN A 25 -13.57 -13.28 -5.66
C ASN A 25 -12.80 -12.57 -6.78
N GLY A 26 -12.40 -13.34 -7.80
CA GLY A 26 -11.58 -12.84 -8.89
C GLY A 26 -10.10 -12.69 -8.56
N VAL A 27 -9.66 -13.03 -7.34
CA VAL A 27 -8.24 -13.09 -6.97
C VAL A 27 -7.73 -14.52 -7.05
N SER A 28 -6.71 -14.73 -7.87
CA SER A 28 -6.07 -16.03 -8.01
C SER A 28 -5.42 -16.48 -6.71
N LYS A 29 -5.38 -17.80 -6.51
CA LYS A 29 -4.82 -18.39 -5.28
C LYS A 29 -3.35 -17.97 -5.06
N SER A 30 -2.53 -17.93 -6.11
CA SER A 30 -1.11 -17.57 -6.01
C SER A 30 -0.91 -16.12 -5.57
N ILE A 31 -1.73 -15.19 -6.08
CA ILE A 31 -1.71 -13.79 -5.64
C ILE A 31 -2.19 -13.68 -4.19
N LYS A 32 -3.33 -14.29 -3.85
CA LYS A 32 -3.86 -14.30 -2.48
C LYS A 32 -2.83 -14.83 -1.47
N ASP A 33 -2.28 -16.01 -1.73
CA ASP A 33 -1.30 -16.64 -0.83
C ASP A 33 -0.05 -15.77 -0.67
N SER A 34 0.41 -15.14 -1.76
CA SER A 34 1.56 -14.24 -1.71
C SER A 34 1.29 -12.96 -0.94
N VAL A 35 0.11 -12.38 -1.10
CA VAL A 35 -0.34 -11.18 -0.39
C VAL A 35 -0.47 -11.43 1.10
N LEU A 36 -1.07 -12.56 1.49
CA LEU A 36 -1.22 -12.92 2.91
C LEU A 36 0.15 -13.07 3.60
N VAL A 37 1.15 -13.62 2.91
CA VAL A 37 2.53 -13.63 3.42
C VAL A 37 3.13 -12.23 3.51
N ALA A 38 2.85 -11.35 2.53
CA ALA A 38 3.38 -9.98 2.55
C ALA A 38 2.74 -9.12 3.66
N LYS A 39 1.46 -9.38 3.99
CA LYS A 39 0.68 -8.66 5.01
C LYS A 39 1.42 -8.58 6.36
N ASP A 40 2.03 -9.68 6.78
CA ASP A 40 2.54 -9.83 8.15
C ASP A 40 3.98 -9.27 8.35
N ILE A 41 4.61 -8.77 7.27
CA ILE A 41 6.05 -8.47 7.26
C ILE A 41 6.32 -6.97 7.10
N GLY A 42 5.29 -6.20 6.76
CA GLY A 42 5.40 -4.76 6.51
C GLY A 42 5.97 -4.44 5.12
N TYR A 43 5.99 -3.15 4.82
CA TYR A 43 6.49 -2.61 3.56
C TYR A 43 7.98 -2.28 3.69
N THR A 44 8.82 -2.62 2.72
CA THR A 44 10.26 -2.38 2.79
C THR A 44 10.88 -2.08 1.44
N GLY A 45 11.89 -1.21 1.44
CA GLY A 45 12.77 -0.94 0.30
C GLY A 45 13.88 -1.98 0.09
N GLY A 46 13.95 -3.04 0.92
CA GLY A 46 14.92 -4.14 0.78
C GLY A 46 15.93 -4.28 1.92
N ILE A 47 16.01 -3.30 2.82
CA ILE A 47 16.83 -3.34 4.03
C ILE A 47 15.94 -3.03 5.23
N GLY A 48 15.96 -3.92 6.23
CA GLY A 48 15.23 -3.79 7.48
C GLY A 48 16.12 -3.42 8.67
N PRO A 49 15.55 -3.39 9.89
CA PRO A 49 16.23 -2.94 11.10
C PRO A 49 17.59 -3.63 11.30
N ASN A 50 18.59 -2.87 11.74
CA ASN A 50 19.97 -3.33 11.92
C ASN A 50 20.64 -3.84 10.64
N GLY A 51 20.25 -3.32 9.46
CA GLY A 51 20.84 -3.69 8.18
C GLY A 51 20.48 -5.11 7.71
N ARG A 52 19.45 -5.73 8.31
CA ARG A 52 19.00 -7.07 7.89
C ARG A 52 18.46 -7.01 6.47
N SER A 53 18.91 -7.91 5.61
CA SER A 53 18.36 -8.03 4.26
C SER A 53 16.88 -8.42 4.33
N MET A 54 16.05 -7.60 3.69
CA MET A 54 14.62 -7.83 3.50
C MET A 54 14.29 -8.08 2.02
N GLU A 55 15.32 -8.38 1.22
CA GLU A 55 15.24 -8.54 -0.24
C GLU A 55 14.19 -9.58 -0.66
N LYS A 56 14.06 -10.68 0.09
CA LYS A 56 13.01 -11.69 -0.15
C LYS A 56 11.60 -11.09 -0.16
N TYR A 57 11.34 -10.15 0.74
CA TYR A 57 10.03 -9.52 0.90
C TYR A 57 9.78 -8.46 -0.16
N GLN A 58 10.80 -7.66 -0.48
CA GLN A 58 10.78 -6.76 -1.62
C GLN A 58 10.52 -7.51 -2.93
N LYS A 59 11.26 -8.61 -3.18
CA LYS A 59 11.07 -9.49 -4.35
C LYS A 59 9.66 -10.04 -4.42
N ARG A 60 9.08 -10.48 -3.31
CA ARG A 60 7.70 -10.97 -3.25
C ARG A 60 6.70 -9.88 -3.65
N ARG A 61 6.87 -8.66 -3.16
CA ARG A 61 6.00 -7.53 -3.53
C ARG A 61 6.11 -7.18 -5.01
N HIS A 62 7.33 -7.10 -5.54
CA HIS A 62 7.54 -6.91 -6.97
C HIS A 62 6.91 -8.04 -7.80
N TRP A 63 7.05 -9.28 -7.33
CA TRP A 63 6.41 -10.42 -7.99
C TRP A 63 4.88 -10.29 -8.01
N ILE A 64 4.24 -9.90 -6.90
CA ILE A 64 2.78 -9.66 -6.86
C ILE A 64 2.40 -8.58 -7.88
N MET A 65 3.07 -7.42 -7.85
CA MET A 65 2.75 -6.30 -8.76
C MET A 65 2.93 -6.64 -10.24
N ASN A 66 3.88 -7.53 -10.57
CA ASN A 66 4.18 -7.92 -11.94
C ASN A 66 3.31 -9.08 -12.46
N ASN A 67 2.71 -9.88 -11.58
CA ASN A 67 1.95 -11.08 -11.96
C ASN A 67 0.43 -10.96 -11.71
N ALA A 68 0.00 -10.01 -10.88
CA ALA A 68 -1.41 -9.74 -10.67
C ALA A 68 -2.02 -9.00 -11.86
N THR A 69 -3.24 -9.36 -12.22
CA THR A 69 -4.06 -8.61 -13.18
C THR A 69 -4.49 -7.26 -12.61
N LEU A 70 -4.93 -6.33 -13.47
CA LEU A 70 -5.45 -5.04 -13.02
C LEU A 70 -6.63 -5.18 -12.05
N SER A 71 -7.54 -6.14 -12.29
CA SER A 71 -8.66 -6.43 -11.40
C SER A 71 -8.22 -6.97 -10.05
N GLU A 72 -7.17 -7.79 -10.01
CA GLU A 72 -6.59 -8.29 -8.77
C GLU A 72 -5.95 -7.17 -7.97
N LEU A 73 -5.14 -6.32 -8.61
CA LEU A 73 -4.52 -5.18 -7.93
C LEU A 73 -5.58 -4.20 -7.40
N MET A 74 -6.64 -3.95 -8.16
CA MET A 74 -7.80 -3.16 -7.72
C MET A 74 -8.58 -3.81 -6.58
N ASN A 75 -8.57 -5.14 -6.46
CA ASN A 75 -9.13 -5.83 -5.31
C ASN A 75 -8.25 -5.59 -4.07
N LEU A 76 -6.92 -5.59 -4.21
CA LEU A 76 -5.98 -5.36 -3.12
C LEU A 76 -6.07 -3.96 -2.51
N THR A 77 -6.43 -2.92 -3.28
CA THR A 77 -6.63 -1.56 -2.73
C THR A 77 -7.80 -1.47 -1.74
N LYS A 78 -8.69 -2.46 -1.74
CA LYS A 78 -9.84 -2.56 -0.83
C LYS A 78 -9.55 -3.40 0.40
N TYR A 79 -8.42 -4.10 0.43
CA TYR A 79 -8.06 -4.98 1.54
C TYR A 79 -7.78 -4.17 2.80
N PRO A 80 -8.31 -4.54 3.98
CA PRO A 80 -8.18 -3.72 5.19
C PRO A 80 -6.83 -3.92 5.89
N ASN A 81 -5.73 -3.62 5.19
CA ASN A 81 -4.35 -3.60 5.70
C ASN A 81 -3.50 -2.70 4.80
N GLY A 82 -2.77 -1.74 5.39
CA GLY A 82 -2.03 -0.74 4.60
C GLY A 82 -0.91 -1.33 3.74
N THR A 83 -0.22 -2.40 4.18
CA THR A 83 0.80 -3.07 3.36
C THR A 83 0.18 -3.65 2.08
N VAL A 84 -0.97 -4.32 2.20
CA VAL A 84 -1.66 -4.90 1.05
C VAL A 84 -2.22 -3.82 0.14
N LYS A 85 -2.83 -2.76 0.70
CA LYS A 85 -3.31 -1.61 -0.07
C LYS A 85 -2.19 -0.95 -0.85
N ALA A 86 -1.04 -0.70 -0.22
CA ALA A 86 0.11 -0.10 -0.87
C ALA A 86 0.65 -0.96 -2.03
N ILE A 87 0.65 -2.30 -1.91
CA ILE A 87 0.97 -3.19 -3.03
C ILE A 87 -0.03 -3.02 -4.19
N GLY A 88 -1.32 -2.93 -3.89
CA GLY A 88 -2.36 -2.71 -4.90
C GLY A 88 -2.21 -1.37 -5.60
N TYR A 89 -2.06 -0.29 -4.84
CA TYR A 89 -1.91 1.07 -5.37
C TYR A 89 -0.63 1.23 -6.18
N GLU A 90 0.54 0.88 -5.62
CA GLU A 90 1.82 0.96 -6.33
C GLU A 90 1.82 0.06 -7.57
N GLY A 91 1.25 -1.14 -7.47
CA GLY A 91 1.09 -2.05 -8.59
C GLY A 91 0.33 -1.39 -9.73
N LEU A 92 -0.87 -0.85 -9.47
CA LEU A 92 -1.68 -0.17 -10.50
C LEU A 92 -0.97 1.05 -11.10
N ILE A 93 -0.29 1.86 -10.29
CA ILE A 93 0.45 3.05 -10.76
C ILE A 93 1.58 2.64 -11.71
N LYS A 94 2.26 1.53 -11.42
CA LYS A 94 3.36 1.00 -12.26
C LYS A 94 2.87 0.33 -13.56
N GLN A 95 1.62 -0.11 -13.63
CA GLN A 95 1.08 -0.72 -14.85
C GLN A 95 0.91 0.32 -15.95
N LYS A 96 1.45 0.04 -17.14
CA LYS A 96 1.38 0.96 -18.29
C LYS A 96 -0.05 1.11 -18.83
N ASP A 97 -0.84 0.04 -18.78
CA ASP A 97 -2.18 -0.02 -19.36
C ASP A 97 -3.27 0.55 -18.44
N PHE A 98 -2.95 0.85 -17.18
CA PHE A 98 -3.89 1.45 -16.25
C PHE A 98 -3.97 2.97 -16.46
N LYS A 99 -5.14 3.46 -16.90
CA LYS A 99 -5.31 4.86 -17.32
C LYS A 99 -5.73 5.82 -16.19
N GLU A 100 -6.44 5.32 -15.19
CA GLU A 100 -7.06 6.12 -14.12
C GLU A 100 -6.10 6.37 -12.94
N LYS A 101 -4.81 6.66 -13.23
CA LYS A 101 -3.78 6.78 -12.20
C LYS A 101 -4.01 7.96 -11.27
N ALA A 102 -4.42 9.12 -11.82
CA ALA A 102 -4.69 10.32 -11.03
C ALA A 102 -5.81 10.08 -10.01
N ASP A 103 -6.97 9.62 -10.46
CA ASP A 103 -8.12 9.32 -9.60
C ASP A 103 -7.80 8.23 -8.57
N LEU A 104 -6.99 7.24 -8.95
CA LEU A 104 -6.52 6.22 -8.01
C LEU A 104 -5.67 6.83 -6.89
N ILE A 105 -4.72 7.71 -7.23
CA ILE A 105 -3.84 8.37 -6.26
C ILE A 105 -4.63 9.33 -5.36
N VAL A 106 -5.55 10.11 -5.92
CA VAL A 106 -6.43 11.01 -5.14
C VAL A 106 -7.26 10.23 -4.12
N ARG A 107 -7.83 9.07 -4.51
CA ARG A 107 -8.53 8.19 -3.56
C ARG A 107 -7.63 7.66 -2.46
N ALA A 108 -6.35 7.38 -2.76
CA ALA A 108 -5.39 6.93 -1.77
C ALA A 108 -4.99 8.05 -0.79
N ILE A 109 -5.00 9.30 -1.23
CA ILE A 109 -4.76 10.48 -0.38
C ILE A 109 -5.88 10.69 0.64
N ASP A 110 -7.11 10.37 0.28
CA ASP A 110 -8.28 10.47 1.17
C ASP A 110 -8.39 9.30 2.16
N ASP A 111 -7.68 8.18 1.90
CA ASP A 111 -7.67 6.99 2.78
C ASP A 111 -6.75 7.20 3.99
N LYS A 112 -7.34 7.65 5.10
CA LYS A 112 -6.68 7.81 6.40
C LYS A 112 -6.85 6.61 7.34
N GLU A 113 -7.61 5.59 6.94
CA GLU A 113 -7.97 4.48 7.85
C GLU A 113 -6.80 3.52 8.05
N TYR A 114 -6.03 3.25 6.99
CA TYR A 114 -4.97 2.24 7.01
C TYR A 114 -3.60 2.87 6.79
N HIS A 115 -2.63 2.39 7.55
CA HIS A 115 -1.27 2.89 7.53
C HIS A 115 -0.29 1.86 6.96
N VAL A 116 0.71 2.35 6.23
CA VAL A 116 1.81 1.57 5.67
C VAL A 116 2.98 1.67 6.61
N PHE A 117 3.37 0.54 7.21
CA PHE A 117 4.64 0.47 7.92
C PHE A 117 5.78 0.29 6.90
N TYR A 118 6.57 1.33 6.68
CA TYR A 118 7.68 1.35 5.75
C TYR A 118 9.02 1.26 6.49
N SER A 119 9.83 0.25 6.16
CA SER A 119 11.20 0.14 6.65
C SER A 119 12.23 0.54 5.60
N ALA A 120 13.08 1.50 5.99
CA ALA A 120 14.20 2.01 5.22
C ALA A 120 15.48 1.93 6.05
N GLY A 121 16.22 0.83 5.91
CA GLY A 121 17.44 0.62 6.69
C GLY A 121 17.10 0.35 8.16
N CYS A 122 17.74 1.07 9.09
CA CYS A 122 17.55 0.85 10.52
C CYS A 122 16.25 1.46 11.07
N GLU A 123 15.58 2.30 10.29
CA GLU A 123 14.38 3.03 10.72
C GLU A 123 13.12 2.45 10.07
N GLY A 124 12.07 2.40 10.89
CA GLY A 124 10.72 2.04 10.48
C GLY A 124 9.82 3.25 10.69
N PHE A 125 9.01 3.55 9.68
CA PHE A 125 8.11 4.68 9.66
C PHE A 125 6.70 4.18 9.39
N GLU A 126 5.72 4.88 9.93
CA GLU A 126 4.32 4.62 9.62
C GLU A 126 3.77 5.83 8.86
N PHE A 127 3.11 5.55 7.73
CA PHE A 127 2.58 6.57 6.83
C PHE A 127 1.13 6.28 6.51
N GLU A 128 0.31 7.32 6.32
CA GLU A 128 -0.93 7.16 5.55
C GLU A 128 -0.58 6.66 4.13
N ILE A 129 -1.49 5.94 3.48
CA ILE A 129 -1.21 5.40 2.14
C ILE A 129 -0.89 6.52 1.15
N GLY A 130 -1.63 7.63 1.20
CA GLY A 130 -1.35 8.83 0.40
C GLY A 130 0.06 9.37 0.59
N GLU A 131 0.52 9.50 1.84
CA GLU A 131 1.88 9.96 2.16
C GLU A 131 2.94 9.01 1.62
N TYR A 132 2.74 7.71 1.84
CA TYR A 132 3.62 6.68 1.32
C TYR A 132 3.77 6.80 -0.21
N LEU A 133 2.66 6.94 -0.94
CA LEU A 133 2.68 7.08 -2.39
C LEU A 133 3.37 8.36 -2.84
N MET A 134 3.06 9.50 -2.23
CA MET A 134 3.67 10.78 -2.57
C MET A 134 5.19 10.75 -2.35
N ARG A 135 5.62 10.18 -1.21
CA ARG A 135 7.02 10.18 -0.79
C ARG A 135 7.88 9.15 -1.50
N TYR A 136 7.41 7.90 -1.62
CA TYR A 136 8.24 6.78 -2.06
C TYR A 136 7.90 6.22 -3.43
N VAL A 137 6.69 6.49 -3.95
CA VAL A 137 6.30 6.03 -5.29
C VAL A 137 6.46 7.15 -6.31
N LEU A 138 5.84 8.30 -6.05
CA LEU A 138 5.82 9.45 -6.96
C LEU A 138 7.04 10.36 -6.78
N LEU A 139 7.73 10.28 -5.64
CA LEU A 139 8.89 11.10 -5.29
C LEU A 139 8.60 12.62 -5.34
N ASN A 140 7.37 13.00 -4.96
CA ASN A 140 6.89 14.38 -4.96
C ASN A 140 7.04 15.07 -3.58
N ASP A 141 7.86 14.50 -2.69
CA ASP A 141 8.11 15.07 -1.36
C ASP A 141 9.25 16.08 -1.41
N THR A 142 8.95 17.33 -1.04
CA THR A 142 9.91 18.44 -0.97
C THR A 142 10.94 18.31 0.15
N GLU A 143 10.69 17.43 1.13
CA GLU A 143 11.63 17.16 2.23
C GLU A 143 12.64 16.05 1.90
N LEU A 144 12.40 15.28 0.84
CA LEU A 144 13.39 14.34 0.34
C LEU A 144 14.49 15.09 -0.42
N PRO A 145 15.77 14.68 -0.29
CA PRO A 145 16.81 15.22 -1.15
C PRO A 145 16.39 15.04 -2.62
N PRO A 146 16.64 16.03 -3.49
CA PRO A 146 16.19 15.99 -4.87
C PRO A 146 16.64 14.68 -5.52
N VAL A 147 15.69 14.02 -6.19
CA VAL A 147 15.94 12.79 -6.94
C VAL A 147 17.11 13.06 -7.89
N LYS A 148 18.09 12.14 -7.92
CA LYS A 148 19.23 12.28 -8.83
C LYS A 148 18.70 12.50 -10.26
N PRO A 149 19.19 13.50 -11.02
CA PRO A 149 18.76 13.72 -12.39
C PRO A 149 18.82 12.41 -13.20
N GLY A 150 17.69 12.01 -13.80
CA GLY A 150 17.56 10.75 -14.55
C GLY A 150 17.05 9.54 -13.74
N ALA A 151 16.77 9.68 -12.44
CA ALA A 151 16.10 8.64 -11.62
C ALA A 151 14.58 8.88 -11.46
N GLU A 152 14.02 9.85 -12.17
CA GLU A 152 12.58 10.08 -12.26
C GLU A 152 11.90 8.92 -12.98
N ILE A 153 10.88 8.34 -12.33
CA ILE A 153 10.08 7.28 -12.94
C ILE A 153 8.89 7.93 -13.64
N ASP A 154 8.86 7.87 -14.96
CA ASP A 154 7.69 8.30 -15.73
C ASP A 154 6.57 7.26 -15.63
N TYR A 155 5.55 7.58 -14.83
CA TYR A 155 4.33 6.79 -14.69
C TYR A 155 3.26 7.11 -15.76
N GLY A 156 3.54 7.99 -16.72
CA GLY A 156 2.58 8.40 -17.74
C GLY A 156 1.50 9.36 -17.21
N LEU A 157 1.79 10.10 -16.13
CA LEU A 157 0.92 11.14 -15.60
C LEU A 157 1.12 12.44 -16.38
N SER A 158 0.03 13.00 -16.89
CA SER A 158 0.05 14.32 -17.53
C SER A 158 0.36 15.43 -16.52
N GLN A 159 0.70 16.62 -17.01
CA GLN A 159 0.94 17.77 -16.13
C GLN A 159 -0.32 18.13 -15.31
N SER A 160 -1.51 18.06 -15.93
CA SER A 160 -2.79 18.25 -15.23
C SER A 160 -3.04 17.20 -14.16
N ASP A 161 -2.68 15.93 -14.39
CA ASP A 161 -2.83 14.88 -13.38
C ASP A 161 -1.97 15.18 -12.15
N LYS A 162 -0.72 15.61 -12.37
CA LYS A 162 0.21 15.97 -11.29
C LYS A 162 -0.34 17.14 -10.47
N GLU A 163 -0.88 18.17 -11.12
CA GLU A 163 -1.49 19.32 -10.46
C GLU A 163 -2.71 18.93 -9.61
N ILE A 164 -3.59 18.07 -10.12
CA ILE A 164 -4.73 17.53 -9.37
C ILE A 164 -4.26 16.77 -8.13
N ILE A 165 -3.29 15.86 -8.29
CA ILE A 165 -2.73 15.05 -7.18
C ILE A 165 -2.11 15.95 -6.11
N ILE A 166 -1.27 16.91 -6.50
CA ILE A 166 -0.61 17.83 -5.55
C ILE A 166 -1.66 18.68 -4.82
N THR A 167 -2.65 19.20 -5.54
CA THR A 167 -3.72 20.01 -4.95
C THR A 167 -4.52 19.20 -3.93
N ALA A 168 -4.89 17.96 -4.27
CA ALA A 168 -5.58 17.06 -3.34
C ALA A 168 -4.74 16.78 -2.09
N TYR A 169 -3.44 16.53 -2.26
CA TYR A 169 -2.53 16.26 -1.14
C TYR A 169 -2.35 17.47 -0.21
N LEU A 170 -2.21 18.68 -0.75
CA LEU A 170 -2.05 19.90 0.05
C LEU A 170 -3.34 20.26 0.81
N ASN A 171 -4.51 19.92 0.26
CA ASN A 171 -5.80 20.22 0.87
C ASN A 171 -6.30 19.14 1.84
N ARG A 172 -5.61 18.01 2.00
CA ARG A 172 -6.10 16.86 2.80
C ARG A 172 -6.29 17.13 4.30
N ASN A 173 -5.69 18.20 4.81
CA ASN A 173 -5.74 18.60 6.23
C ASN A 173 -6.55 19.89 6.48
N ASN A 174 -7.16 20.46 5.42
CA ASN A 174 -8.07 21.60 5.51
C ASN A 174 -9.51 21.12 5.66
#